data_AF-A0A1Q3HX01-F1
#
_entry.id   AF-A0A1Q3HX01-F1
#
_cell.length_a   1.000
_cell.length_b   1.000
_cell.length_c   1.000
_cell.angle_alpha   90.00
_cell.angle_beta   90.00
_cell.angle_gamma   90.00
#
_symmetry.space_group_name_H-M   'P 1'
#
loop_
_entity.id
_entity.type
_entity.pdbx_description
1 polymer ?
#
loop_
_entity_poly.entity_id
_entity_poly.type
_entity_poly.pdbx_seq_one_letter_code
_entity_poly.pdbx_strand_id
1 'polypeptide(L)'
;MTRWMKAVAVVALGAVGCTQEQKPAAARRAELKMVSGSTMEIIPAAGQYPYCMLFTVSEKGIIRQLTMTRENRSIKCDAGKRIYNSSFRVPVEEGKVKAYVFFSDQRIQAGSVAQQLYDLRDKPQLTAMDFRLPGSVSVETLEFTPQPGGEPVTGAVVGTTDIETNAEGSQTEEAEVEEPGQDMAPPKVTPPPNGGGSGLTATDAVK
;
A
#
# COMPACT_ATOMS: atom_id res chain seq x y z
N MET A 1 -23.31 -68.47 55.69
CA MET A 1 -22.18 -68.27 54.75
C MET A 1 -22.31 -66.84 54.23
N THR A 2 -21.45 -65.92 54.70
CA THR A 2 -20.32 -65.36 53.91
C THR A 2 -20.86 -64.37 52.86
N ARG A 3 -20.56 -63.07 52.76
CA ARG A 3 -19.55 -62.11 53.27
C ARG A 3 -20.00 -60.72 52.70
N TRP A 4 -19.83 -59.59 53.41
CA TRP A 4 -18.89 -58.48 53.07
C TRP A 4 -19.02 -57.88 51.66
N MET A 5 -18.91 -56.58 51.36
CA MET A 5 -18.53 -55.37 52.08
C MET A 5 -18.63 -54.20 51.06
N LYS A 6 -18.86 -52.98 51.59
CA LYS A 6 -18.28 -51.69 51.18
C LYS A 6 -18.87 -50.88 50.00
N ALA A 7 -19.40 -49.72 50.42
CA ALA A 7 -19.58 -48.49 49.70
C ALA A 7 -18.26 -47.87 49.20
N VAL A 8 -18.33 -47.08 48.12
CA VAL A 8 -17.53 -45.85 47.93
C VAL A 8 -18.35 -44.86 47.12
N ALA A 9 -18.65 -43.71 47.72
CA ALA A 9 -19.06 -42.50 47.02
C ALA A 9 -17.81 -41.82 46.45
N VAL A 10 -17.79 -41.51 45.15
CA VAL A 10 -16.79 -40.61 44.55
C VAL A 10 -17.51 -39.47 43.86
N VAL A 11 -17.30 -38.29 44.41
CA VAL A 11 -17.57 -36.98 43.86
C VAL A 11 -16.84 -36.82 42.54
N ALA A 12 -17.56 -36.53 41.44
CA ALA A 12 -16.97 -36.04 40.20
C ALA A 12 -17.53 -34.67 39.86
N LEU A 13 -17.02 -33.66 40.57
CA LEU A 13 -16.99 -32.26 40.13
C LEU A 13 -16.14 -32.20 38.85
N GLY A 14 -16.77 -32.39 37.69
CA GLY A 14 -16.10 -32.43 36.38
C GLY A 14 -16.55 -31.32 35.42
N ALA A 15 -17.21 -30.27 35.91
CA ALA A 15 -17.58 -29.11 35.10
C ALA A 15 -16.54 -27.99 35.18
N VAL A 16 -15.24 -28.33 35.15
CA VAL A 16 -14.20 -27.37 34.76
C VAL A 16 -14.25 -27.31 33.24
N GLY A 17 -15.29 -26.66 32.72
CA GLY A 17 -15.31 -26.25 31.33
C GLY A 17 -14.06 -25.43 31.09
N CYS A 18 -13.17 -25.96 30.24
CA CYS A 18 -12.15 -25.14 29.62
C CYS A 18 -12.90 -24.01 28.92
N THR A 19 -12.98 -22.85 29.56
CA THR A 19 -13.12 -21.58 28.85
C THR A 19 -12.01 -21.61 27.84
N GLN A 20 -12.39 -21.92 26.59
CA GLN A 20 -11.55 -21.81 25.43
C GLN A 20 -11.10 -20.36 25.44
N GLU A 21 -9.93 -20.13 26.02
CA GLU A 21 -9.30 -18.83 26.15
C GLU A 21 -9.23 -18.32 24.73
N GLN A 22 -10.15 -17.40 24.39
CA GLN A 22 -10.20 -16.78 23.08
C GLN A 22 -8.86 -16.07 22.97
N LYS A 23 -7.91 -16.72 22.30
CA LYS A 23 -6.60 -16.18 21.96
C LYS A 23 -6.87 -14.74 21.50
N PRO A 24 -6.42 -13.71 22.24
CA PRO A 24 -6.75 -12.34 21.92
C PRO A 24 -6.43 -12.14 20.45
N ALA A 25 -7.44 -11.78 19.66
CA ALA A 25 -7.22 -11.45 18.26
C ALA A 25 -6.07 -10.45 18.23
N ALA A 26 -5.02 -10.76 17.47
CA ALA A 26 -3.83 -9.92 17.42
C ALA A 26 -4.27 -8.48 17.24
N ALA A 27 -3.81 -7.58 18.11
CA ALA A 27 -4.28 -6.21 18.14
C ALA A 27 -4.10 -5.59 16.75
N ARG A 28 -5.22 -5.24 16.10
CA ARG A 28 -5.22 -4.65 14.75
C ARG A 28 -4.42 -3.36 14.77
N ARG A 29 -3.46 -3.24 13.86
CA ARG A 29 -2.56 -2.06 13.78
C ARG A 29 -3.14 -0.91 12.99
N ALA A 30 -4.11 -1.20 12.14
CA ALA A 30 -4.84 -0.23 11.37
C ALA A 30 -6.28 -0.70 11.16
N GLU A 31 -7.16 0.26 10.96
CA GLU A 31 -8.55 0.04 10.58
C GLU A 31 -8.75 0.46 9.14
N LEU A 32 -9.52 -0.34 8.40
CA LEU A 32 -9.99 0.00 7.06
C LEU A 32 -11.41 0.54 7.16
N LYS A 33 -11.64 1.75 6.64
CA LYS A 33 -12.95 2.37 6.55
C LYS A 33 -13.35 2.48 5.08
N MET A 34 -14.48 1.88 4.71
CA MET A 34 -15.04 2.06 3.37
C MET A 34 -15.74 3.42 3.30
N VAL A 35 -15.33 4.26 2.35
CA VAL A 35 -15.93 5.59 2.11
C VAL A 35 -17.00 5.50 1.02
N SER A 36 -16.75 4.68 -0.01
CA SER A 36 -17.71 4.36 -1.06
C SER A 36 -17.44 2.95 -1.57
N GLY A 37 -18.27 2.46 -2.50
CA GLY A 37 -18.13 1.10 -3.03
C GLY A 37 -16.72 0.76 -3.53
N SER A 38 -15.98 1.72 -4.08
CA SER A 38 -14.61 1.51 -4.60
C SER A 38 -13.53 2.32 -3.88
N THR A 39 -13.87 3.01 -2.79
CA THR A 39 -12.95 3.91 -2.09
C THR A 39 -12.81 3.51 -0.62
N MET A 40 -11.56 3.40 -0.16
CA MET A 40 -11.23 3.08 1.22
C MET A 40 -10.29 4.11 1.85
N GLU A 41 -10.39 4.25 3.16
CA GLU A 41 -9.47 4.98 4.01
C GLU A 41 -8.83 4.00 4.98
N ILE A 42 -7.58 4.29 5.38
CA ILE A 42 -6.86 3.49 6.37
C ILE A 42 -6.43 4.40 7.51
N ILE A 43 -6.76 3.98 8.73
CA ILE A 43 -6.55 4.73 9.97
C ILE A 43 -5.64 3.90 10.87
N PRO A 44 -4.39 4.34 11.14
CA PRO A 44 -3.50 3.65 12.08
C PRO A 44 -4.05 3.67 13.50
N ALA A 45 -3.88 2.54 14.20
CA ALA A 45 -4.16 2.44 15.63
C ALA A 45 -3.10 3.21 16.45
N ALA A 46 -3.38 3.43 17.74
CA ALA A 46 -2.38 3.94 18.66
C ALA A 46 -1.19 2.98 18.82
N GLY A 47 -0.03 3.53 19.18
CA GLY A 47 1.18 2.74 19.49
C GLY A 47 1.89 2.12 18.28
N GLN A 48 1.53 2.49 17.04
CA GLN A 48 2.30 2.12 15.85
C GLN A 48 3.53 3.00 15.68
N TYR A 49 4.48 2.54 14.86
CA TYR A 49 5.65 3.32 14.49
C TYR A 49 5.29 4.60 13.70
N PRO A 50 6.13 5.65 13.77
CA PRO A 50 5.77 6.98 13.27
C PRO A 50 5.75 7.11 11.74
N TYR A 51 6.40 6.20 11.01
CA TYR A 51 6.36 6.19 9.55
C TYR A 51 5.49 5.04 9.05
N CYS A 52 4.73 5.28 7.98
CA CYS A 52 4.00 4.22 7.32
C CYS A 52 4.03 4.29 5.80
N MET A 53 3.76 3.15 5.18
CA MET A 53 3.68 2.98 3.73
C MET A 53 2.59 1.99 3.39
N LEU A 54 1.86 2.26 2.31
CA LEU A 54 0.70 1.47 1.92
C LEU A 54 0.85 0.93 0.50
N PHE A 55 0.67 -0.38 0.37
CA PHE A 55 0.54 -1.08 -0.90
C PHE A 55 -0.76 -1.84 -0.98
N THR A 56 -1.26 -2.06 -2.18
CA THR A 56 -2.29 -3.07 -2.47
C THR A 56 -1.75 -4.13 -3.39
N VAL A 57 -2.19 -5.36 -3.19
CA VAL A 57 -2.02 -6.47 -4.13
C VAL A 57 -3.39 -7.01 -4.45
N SER A 58 -3.79 -6.94 -5.71
CA SER A 58 -5.07 -7.50 -6.16
C SER A 58 -5.00 -9.01 -6.33
N GLU A 59 -6.16 -9.67 -6.37
CA GLU A 59 -6.27 -11.08 -6.74
C GLU A 59 -5.71 -11.39 -8.14
N LYS A 60 -5.66 -10.37 -9.02
CA LYS A 60 -5.02 -10.44 -10.34
C LYS A 60 -3.51 -10.22 -10.30
N GLY A 61 -2.92 -10.05 -9.12
CA GLY A 61 -1.49 -9.81 -8.92
C GLY A 61 -1.03 -8.38 -9.23
N ILE A 62 -1.95 -7.41 -9.36
CA ILE A 62 -1.60 -6.01 -9.59
C ILE A 62 -1.14 -5.40 -8.28
N ILE A 63 0.08 -4.86 -8.26
CA ILE A 63 0.66 -4.20 -7.08
C ILE A 63 0.61 -2.69 -7.29
N ARG A 64 -0.03 -1.95 -6.38
CA ARG A 64 -0.07 -0.48 -6.41
C ARG A 64 0.50 0.09 -5.12
N GLN A 65 1.38 1.08 -5.25
CA GLN A 65 1.78 1.93 -4.13
C GLN A 65 0.75 3.03 -3.96
N LEU A 66 0.11 3.12 -2.80
CA LEU A 66 -0.92 4.12 -2.54
C LEU A 66 -0.36 5.39 -1.90
N THR A 67 0.74 5.28 -1.14
CA THR A 67 1.46 6.42 -0.55
C THR A 67 2.63 6.82 -1.45
N MET A 68 2.35 7.39 -2.62
CA MET A 68 3.38 7.91 -3.52
C MET A 68 3.81 9.32 -3.10
N THR A 69 5.07 9.47 -2.72
CA THR A 69 5.69 10.78 -2.41
C THR A 69 6.77 11.13 -3.42
N ARG A 70 7.16 12.41 -3.48
CA ARG A 70 8.25 12.87 -4.35
C ARG A 70 9.58 12.14 -4.09
N GLU A 71 9.85 11.80 -2.83
CA GLU A 71 11.06 11.07 -2.42
C GLU A 71 10.93 9.55 -2.55
N ASN A 72 9.73 9.05 -2.86
CA ASN A 72 9.40 7.63 -2.87
C ASN A 72 9.72 6.90 -1.55
N ARG A 73 9.48 7.57 -0.42
CA ARG A 73 9.73 7.07 0.94
C ARG A 73 8.45 6.96 1.76
N SER A 74 8.52 6.19 2.85
CA SER A 74 7.43 6.15 3.84
C SER A 74 7.19 7.54 4.41
N ILE A 75 5.92 7.82 4.70
CA ILE A 75 5.42 9.10 5.20
C ILE A 75 5.21 9.04 6.70
N LYS A 76 5.13 10.20 7.35
CA LYS A 76 4.72 10.25 8.76
C LYS A 76 3.24 9.90 8.88
N CYS A 77 2.89 9.05 9.85
CA CYS A 77 1.54 8.59 10.09
C CYS A 77 1.21 8.75 11.57
N ASP A 78 0.20 9.57 11.85
CA ASP A 78 -0.29 9.77 13.21
C ASP A 78 -1.43 8.77 13.48
N ALA A 79 -1.48 8.27 14.71
CA ALA A 79 -2.58 7.42 15.16
C ALA A 79 -3.93 8.15 15.04
N GLY A 80 -4.97 7.43 14.63
CA GLY A 80 -6.33 7.95 14.50
C GLY A 80 -6.54 8.90 13.30
N LYS A 81 -5.50 9.21 12.52
CA LYS A 81 -5.61 10.02 11.30
C LYS A 81 -5.51 9.15 10.05
N ARG A 82 -6.19 9.55 8.98
CA ARG A 82 -6.09 8.86 7.69
C ARG A 82 -4.67 8.93 7.16
N ILE A 83 -4.15 7.82 6.66
CA ILE A 83 -2.84 7.77 6.00
C ILE A 83 -2.86 8.76 4.82
N TYR A 84 -1.85 9.62 4.76
CA TYR A 84 -1.72 10.66 3.73
C TYR A 84 -2.89 11.67 3.69
N ASN A 85 -3.72 11.70 4.74
CA ASN A 85 -4.96 12.48 4.81
C ASN A 85 -5.86 12.32 3.58
N SER A 86 -5.84 11.13 2.97
CA SER A 86 -6.45 10.85 1.68
C SER A 86 -7.33 9.60 1.74
N SER A 87 -8.09 9.39 0.66
CA SER A 87 -8.87 8.19 0.40
C SER A 87 -8.36 7.54 -0.88
N PHE A 88 -8.37 6.21 -0.92
CA PHE A 88 -7.75 5.44 -1.98
C PHE A 88 -8.82 4.71 -2.78
N ARG A 89 -8.87 4.99 -4.08
CA ARG A 89 -9.77 4.32 -5.00
C ARG A 89 -9.13 3.04 -5.53
N VAL A 90 -9.83 1.93 -5.41
CA VAL A 90 -9.45 0.62 -5.96
C VAL A 90 -10.43 0.29 -7.09
N PRO A 91 -9.96 0.15 -8.35
CA PRO A 91 -10.84 -0.19 -9.47
C PRO A 91 -11.56 -1.52 -9.25
N VAL A 92 -12.84 -1.58 -9.61
CA VAL A 92 -13.66 -2.80 -9.44
C VAL A 92 -13.11 -3.93 -10.30
N GLU A 93 -12.50 -3.59 -11.43
CA GLU A 93 -11.86 -4.51 -12.35
C GLU A 93 -10.66 -5.22 -11.74
N GLU A 94 -10.07 -4.70 -10.65
CA GLU A 94 -8.97 -5.37 -9.94
C GLU A 94 -9.45 -6.50 -9.04
N GLY A 95 -10.74 -6.52 -8.68
CA GLY A 95 -11.32 -7.51 -7.77
C GLY A 95 -10.86 -7.32 -6.33
N LYS A 96 -10.91 -8.39 -5.53
CA LYS A 96 -10.49 -8.33 -4.11
C LYS A 96 -9.02 -7.94 -4.02
N VAL A 97 -8.71 -7.03 -3.09
CA VAL A 97 -7.33 -6.59 -2.83
C VAL A 97 -6.93 -6.83 -1.38
N LYS A 98 -5.65 -7.16 -1.18
CA LYS A 98 -4.97 -7.14 0.12
C LYS A 98 -4.21 -5.83 0.23
N ALA A 99 -4.57 -5.00 1.20
CA ALA A 99 -3.84 -3.79 1.55
C ALA A 99 -2.78 -4.14 2.61
N TYR A 100 -1.52 -3.92 2.27
CA TYR A 100 -0.37 -4.09 3.17
C TYR A 100 0.05 -2.74 3.72
N VAL A 101 -0.11 -2.56 5.02
CA VAL A 101 0.31 -1.36 5.74
C VAL A 101 1.60 -1.67 6.49
N PHE A 102 2.69 -1.04 6.08
CA PHE A 102 3.98 -1.13 6.76
C PHE A 102 4.09 0.04 7.74
N PHE A 103 4.42 -0.24 9.00
CA PHE A 103 4.77 0.77 9.99
C PHE A 103 6.24 0.59 10.37
N SER A 104 7.04 1.66 10.33
CA SER A 104 8.48 1.62 10.61
C SER A 104 8.97 2.78 11.47
N ASP A 105 10.00 2.50 12.27
CA ASP A 105 10.67 3.49 13.12
C ASP A 105 11.48 4.53 12.33
N GLN A 106 11.86 4.20 11.09
CA GLN A 106 12.57 5.08 10.17
C GLN A 106 11.91 5.17 8.79
N ARG A 107 12.35 6.13 7.97
CA ARG A 107 11.90 6.24 6.58
C ARG A 107 12.47 5.09 5.73
N ILE A 108 11.59 4.39 5.01
CA ILE A 108 11.93 3.25 4.15
C ILE A 108 11.70 3.63 2.68
N GLN A 109 12.56 3.14 1.79
CA GLN A 109 12.40 3.34 0.34
C GLN A 109 11.33 2.40 -0.23
N ALA A 110 10.32 2.97 -0.89
CA ALA A 110 9.16 2.21 -1.35
C ALA A 110 9.51 1.22 -2.46
N GLY A 111 10.45 1.56 -3.34
CA GLY A 111 10.92 0.64 -4.39
C GLY A 111 11.46 -0.67 -3.83
N SER A 112 12.18 -0.62 -2.69
CA SER A 112 12.71 -1.83 -2.04
C SER A 112 11.61 -2.71 -1.43
N VAL A 113 10.54 -2.09 -0.93
CA VAL A 113 9.37 -2.80 -0.40
C VAL A 113 8.57 -3.42 -1.54
N ALA A 114 8.35 -2.66 -2.62
CA ALA A 114 7.61 -3.11 -3.79
C ALA A 114 8.26 -4.33 -4.45
N GLN A 115 9.58 -4.34 -4.60
CA GLN A 115 10.30 -5.49 -5.15
C GLN A 115 10.11 -6.74 -4.29
N GLN A 116 10.32 -6.62 -2.97
CA GLN A 116 10.13 -7.75 -2.06
C GLN A 116 8.68 -8.23 -2.01
N LEU A 117 7.72 -7.31 -2.05
CA LEU A 117 6.30 -7.64 -2.11
C LEU A 117 5.95 -8.39 -3.41
N TYR A 118 6.57 -8.02 -4.53
CA TYR A 118 6.42 -8.72 -5.80
C TYR A 118 6.97 -10.15 -5.72
N ASP A 119 8.14 -10.33 -5.13
CA ASP A 119 8.78 -11.64 -4.96
C ASP A 119 8.00 -12.55 -4.00
N LEU A 120 7.29 -11.96 -3.04
CA LEU A 120 6.52 -12.66 -2.01
C LEU A 120 5.02 -12.79 -2.32
N ARG A 121 4.53 -12.29 -3.46
CA ARG A 121 3.09 -12.14 -3.75
C ARG A 121 2.28 -13.44 -3.68
N ASP A 122 2.93 -14.58 -3.96
CA ASP A 122 2.29 -15.89 -3.99
C ASP A 122 2.18 -16.52 -2.59
N LYS A 123 2.82 -15.91 -1.58
CA LYS A 123 2.75 -16.37 -0.19
C LYS A 123 1.38 -16.00 0.41
N PRO A 124 0.66 -16.94 1.05
CA PRO A 124 -0.71 -16.70 1.49
C PRO A 124 -0.82 -15.62 2.58
N GLN A 125 0.18 -15.56 3.47
CA GLN A 125 0.28 -14.58 4.54
C GLN A 125 1.71 -14.04 4.60
N LEU A 126 1.83 -12.71 4.63
CA LEU A 126 3.09 -12.00 4.79
C LEU A 126 3.19 -11.49 6.22
N THR A 127 4.38 -11.62 6.78
CA THR A 127 4.76 -11.10 8.09
C THR A 127 5.91 -10.13 7.93
N ALA A 128 6.16 -9.27 8.93
CA ALA A 128 7.28 -8.34 8.88
C ALA A 128 8.63 -9.04 8.67
N MET A 129 8.80 -10.26 9.20
CA MET A 129 10.02 -11.06 9.09
C MET A 129 10.31 -11.55 7.67
N ASP A 130 9.31 -11.56 6.79
CA ASP A 130 9.50 -11.92 5.39
C ASP A 130 10.22 -10.82 4.61
N PHE A 131 10.21 -9.59 5.13
CA PHE A 131 10.84 -8.45 4.51
C PHE A 131 12.18 -8.12 5.16
N ARG A 132 13.18 -7.88 4.32
CA ARG A 132 14.52 -7.42 4.69
C ARG A 132 14.54 -5.89 4.74
N LEU A 133 13.74 -5.33 5.63
CA LEU A 133 13.63 -3.88 5.80
C LEU A 133 14.53 -3.39 6.94
N PRO A 134 15.06 -2.17 6.85
CA PRO A 134 15.91 -1.63 7.90
C PRO A 134 15.07 -1.24 9.13
N GLY A 135 15.66 -1.44 10.31
CA GLY A 135 15.07 -1.03 11.60
C GLY A 135 13.91 -1.92 12.03
N SER A 136 13.03 -1.35 12.84
CA SER A 136 11.87 -2.04 13.38
C SER A 136 10.66 -1.82 12.50
N VAL A 137 10.12 -2.90 11.95
CA VAL A 137 8.96 -2.84 11.05
C VAL A 137 7.87 -3.78 11.56
N SER A 138 6.62 -3.32 11.44
CA SER A 138 5.44 -4.16 11.57
C SER A 138 4.59 -4.06 10.31
N VAL A 139 3.85 -5.14 10.00
CA VAL A 139 3.01 -5.23 8.81
C VAL A 139 1.60 -5.59 9.24
N GLU A 140 0.62 -4.85 8.74
CA GLU A 140 -0.80 -5.16 8.84
C GLU A 140 -1.32 -5.53 7.45
N THR A 141 -2.14 -6.56 7.37
CA THR A 141 -2.84 -6.94 6.13
C THR A 141 -4.33 -6.75 6.32
N LEU A 142 -4.92 -5.89 5.49
CA LEU A 142 -6.35 -5.60 5.48
C LEU A 142 -6.92 -6.08 4.14
N GLU A 143 -8.15 -6.58 4.15
CA GLU A 143 -8.82 -7.02 2.92
C GLU A 143 -9.89 -6.01 2.51
N PHE A 144 -9.95 -5.73 1.21
CA PHE A 144 -10.96 -4.85 0.62
C PHE A 144 -11.49 -5.45 -0.67
N THR A 145 -12.81 -5.40 -0.85
CA THR A 145 -13.46 -5.83 -2.10
C THR A 145 -14.21 -4.64 -2.67
N PRO A 146 -13.73 -4.05 -3.79
CA PRO A 146 -14.42 -2.95 -4.44
C PRO A 146 -15.76 -3.42 -5.01
N GLN A 147 -16.79 -2.60 -4.82
CA GLN A 147 -18.15 -2.81 -5.31
C GLN A 147 -18.52 -1.72 -6.33
N PRO A 148 -19.25 -2.06 -7.40
CA PRO A 148 -19.73 -1.07 -8.36
C PRO A 148 -20.80 -0.17 -7.72
N GLY A 149 -20.72 1.13 -7.98
CA GLY A 149 -21.86 2.05 -7.79
C GLY A 149 -22.34 2.31 -6.35
N GLY A 150 -21.45 2.33 -5.36
CA GLY A 150 -21.82 2.77 -4.00
C GLY A 150 -21.91 4.29 -3.90
N GLU A 151 -23.04 4.82 -3.43
CA GLU A 151 -23.11 6.21 -2.96
C GLU A 151 -22.03 6.44 -1.88
N PRO A 152 -21.39 7.62 -1.84
CA PRO A 152 -20.46 7.94 -0.77
C PRO A 152 -21.20 7.80 0.57
N VAL A 153 -20.66 6.99 1.49
CA VAL A 153 -21.19 6.85 2.84
C VAL A 153 -20.85 8.14 3.58
N THR A 154 -21.78 9.08 3.55
CA THR A 154 -21.60 10.42 4.11
C THR A 154 -21.53 10.37 5.63
N GLY A 155 -20.31 10.47 6.15
CA GLY A 155 -19.97 10.64 7.57
C GLY A 155 -18.50 10.95 7.81
N ALA A 156 -17.75 11.25 6.74
CA ALA A 156 -16.37 11.73 6.79
C ALA A 156 -16.39 13.24 6.55
N VAL A 157 -16.03 14.00 7.59
CA VAL A 157 -15.85 15.46 7.51
C VAL A 157 -14.87 15.75 6.37
N VAL A 158 -15.40 16.35 5.30
CA VAL A 158 -14.61 16.94 4.22
C VAL A 158 -13.95 18.17 4.81
N GLY A 159 -12.66 18.08 5.13
CA GLY A 159 -11.86 19.27 5.39
C GLY A 159 -11.80 20.08 4.10
N THR A 160 -12.52 21.19 4.06
CA THR A 160 -12.34 22.25 3.08
C THR A 160 -10.92 22.81 3.25
N THR A 161 -10.04 22.55 2.29
CA THR A 161 -8.88 23.44 2.11
C THR A 161 -9.38 24.70 1.44
N ASP A 162 -9.53 25.74 2.24
CA ASP A 162 -9.60 27.12 1.78
C ASP A 162 -8.34 27.41 0.96
N ILE A 163 -8.51 27.51 -0.36
CA ILE A 163 -7.54 28.20 -1.20
C ILE A 163 -7.98 29.66 -1.19
N GLU A 164 -7.37 30.45 -0.32
CA GLU A 164 -7.39 31.92 -0.39
C GLU A 164 -6.98 32.34 -1.80
N THR A 165 -7.98 32.72 -2.59
CA THR A 165 -7.80 33.28 -3.91
C THR A 165 -7.60 34.78 -3.71
N ASN A 166 -6.34 35.22 -3.72
CA ASN A 166 -6.00 36.64 -3.73
C ASN A 166 -5.37 36.97 -5.09
N ALA A 167 -6.17 37.54 -5.99
CA ALA A 167 -5.73 38.45 -7.06
C ALA A 167 -6.97 38.99 -7.79
N GLU A 168 -7.40 40.17 -7.35
CA GLU A 168 -8.39 41.01 -8.02
C GLU A 168 -7.67 42.01 -8.94
N GLY A 169 -8.22 42.24 -10.14
CA GLY A 169 -7.78 43.26 -11.11
C GLY A 169 -7.88 42.77 -12.56
N SER A 170 -9.05 42.80 -13.23
CA SER A 170 -9.56 43.91 -14.10
C SER A 170 -8.56 44.35 -15.18
N GLN A 171 -8.81 44.48 -16.49
CA GLN A 171 -9.98 44.62 -17.38
C GLN A 171 -9.52 44.20 -18.81
N THR A 172 -10.30 43.47 -19.61
CA THR A 172 -11.20 43.90 -20.71
C THR A 172 -10.52 44.38 -22.02
N GLU A 173 -11.15 43.98 -23.14
CA GLU A 173 -11.09 44.48 -24.54
C GLU A 173 -10.33 43.65 -25.61
N GLU A 174 -11.14 42.80 -26.26
CA GLU A 174 -11.36 42.63 -27.71
C GLU A 174 -10.47 43.43 -28.69
N ALA A 175 -9.85 42.74 -29.65
CA ALA A 175 -9.96 43.00 -31.10
C ALA A 175 -9.07 42.05 -31.94
N GLU A 176 -9.74 41.28 -32.80
CA GLU A 176 -9.45 40.96 -34.21
C GLU A 176 -8.02 40.76 -34.79
N VAL A 177 -7.95 39.67 -35.59
CA VAL A 177 -7.26 39.51 -36.89
C VAL A 177 -5.72 39.36 -36.88
N GLU A 178 -5.23 38.16 -37.19
CA GLU A 178 -4.68 37.79 -38.52
C GLU A 178 -3.98 36.40 -38.44
N GLU A 179 -4.36 35.46 -39.30
CA GLU A 179 -3.54 34.29 -39.65
C GLU A 179 -2.36 34.77 -40.50
N PRO A 180 -1.13 34.25 -40.30
CA PRO A 180 -0.72 33.21 -41.25
C PRO A 180 0.14 32.10 -40.63
N GLY A 181 0.00 30.91 -41.21
CA GLY A 181 0.64 29.69 -40.75
C GLY A 181 2.17 29.69 -40.76
N GLN A 182 2.72 28.81 -39.93
CA GLN A 182 4.08 28.29 -40.09
C GLN A 182 4.10 26.81 -39.72
N ASP A 183 4.24 26.00 -40.78
CA ASP A 183 4.69 24.61 -40.77
C ASP A 183 5.94 24.45 -39.90
N MET A 184 5.80 23.76 -38.76
CA MET A 184 6.94 23.19 -38.05
C MET A 184 7.18 21.78 -38.57
N ALA A 185 8.12 21.67 -39.53
CA ALA A 185 8.69 20.41 -39.97
C ALA A 185 9.35 19.65 -38.80
N PRO A 186 9.32 18.29 -38.80
CA PRO A 186 9.93 17.49 -37.75
C PRO A 186 11.47 17.56 -37.78
N PRO A 187 12.13 17.41 -36.61
CA PRO A 187 13.59 17.49 -36.52
C PRO A 187 14.27 16.34 -37.27
N LYS A 188 15.29 16.71 -38.05
CA LYS A 188 16.15 15.83 -38.83
C LYS A 188 17.04 15.01 -37.87
N VAL A 189 16.77 13.71 -37.75
CA VAL A 189 17.64 12.77 -37.03
C VAL A 189 18.92 12.55 -37.85
N THR A 190 20.04 13.07 -37.37
CA THR A 190 21.37 12.72 -37.88
C THR A 190 21.84 11.41 -37.22
N PRO A 191 22.16 10.36 -37.99
CA PRO A 191 22.79 9.16 -37.44
C PRO A 191 24.25 9.44 -37.05
N PRO A 192 24.78 8.76 -36.02
CA PRO A 192 26.17 8.91 -35.58
C PRO A 192 27.16 8.40 -36.65
N PRO A 193 28.38 8.96 -36.70
CA PRO A 193 29.40 8.55 -37.66
C PRO A 193 29.86 7.11 -37.37
N ASN A 194 29.80 6.30 -38.41
CA ASN A 194 30.23 4.92 -38.45
C ASN A 194 31.77 4.88 -38.39
N GLY A 195 32.31 4.71 -37.20
CA GLY A 195 33.75 4.57 -36.94
C GLY A 195 34.23 3.18 -37.34
N GLY A 196 34.65 3.05 -38.61
CA GLY A 196 35.42 1.89 -39.08
C GLY A 196 36.80 1.86 -38.42
N GLY A 197 37.05 0.83 -37.62
CA GLY A 197 38.35 0.52 -37.03
C GLY A 197 38.73 -0.91 -37.38
N SER A 198 39.46 -1.08 -38.47
CA SER A 198 40.13 -2.31 -38.88
C SER A 198 41.42 -2.52 -38.09
N GLY A 199 41.76 -3.79 -37.82
CA GLY A 199 43.10 -4.25 -37.42
C GLY A 199 43.20 -4.62 -35.94
N LEU A 200 43.87 -5.70 -35.51
CA LEU A 200 44.78 -6.63 -36.17
C LEU A 200 44.77 -7.93 -35.38
N THR A 201 44.67 -9.05 -36.07
CA THR A 201 45.02 -10.38 -35.57
C THR A 201 46.55 -10.48 -35.46
N ALA A 202 47.07 -10.81 -34.28
CA ALA A 202 48.43 -11.33 -34.13
C ALA A 202 48.38 -12.52 -33.17
N THR A 203 48.14 -13.68 -33.75
CA THR A 203 48.66 -14.96 -33.24
C THR A 203 50.16 -14.94 -33.41
N ASP A 204 50.91 -15.14 -32.33
CA ASP A 204 52.21 -15.77 -32.46
C ASP A 204 52.51 -16.63 -31.24
N ALA A 205 52.89 -17.87 -31.56
CA ALA A 205 53.14 -18.96 -30.66
C ALA A 205 54.37 -19.68 -31.21
N VAL A 206 55.30 -20.03 -30.31
CA VAL A 206 56.25 -21.16 -30.44
C VAL A 206 57.37 -20.96 -31.47
N LYS A 207 58.60 -20.65 -31.03
CA LYS A 207 59.65 -21.59 -30.58
C LYS A 207 61.02 -20.92 -30.57
#